data_AF-M1BEQ7-F1
#
_entry.id   AF-M1BEQ7-F1
#
_cell.length_a   1.000
_cell.length_b   1.000
_cell.length_c   1.000
_cell.angle_alpha   90.00
_cell.angle_beta   90.00
_cell.angle_gamma   90.00
#
_symmetry.space_group_name_H-M   'P 1'
#
loop_
_entity.id
_entity.type
_entity.pdbx_description
1 polymer ?
#
loop_
_entity_poly.entity_id
_entity_poly.type
_entity_poly.pdbx_seq_one_letter_code
_entity_poly.pdbx_strand_id
1 'polypeptide(L)'
;MYKELVPYAKAWSWQKTIVDERKAQIERDEDLADTLIVLQHQPVYTLGTGSSEENILFDVKNAPFELYRTERGGEVTYHGPGQVHF
;
A
#
# COMPACT_ATOMS: atom_id res chain seq x y z
N MET A 1 -6.90 -3.25 19.85
CA MET A 1 -6.30 -2.24 18.96
C MET A 1 -5.90 -2.81 17.57
N TYR A 2 -6.19 -4.08 17.25
CA TYR A 2 -5.82 -4.75 15.98
C TYR A 2 -7.00 -5.06 15.05
N LYS A 3 -8.20 -4.53 15.35
CA LYS A 3 -9.45 -4.88 14.66
C LYS A 3 -9.86 -3.89 13.58
N GLU A 4 -9.21 -2.74 13.51
CA GLU A 4 -9.60 -1.69 12.57
C GLU A 4 -8.90 -1.91 11.23
N LEU A 5 -9.70 -2.18 10.20
CA LEU A 5 -9.23 -2.35 8.84
C LEU A 5 -9.16 -0.98 8.17
N VAL A 6 -8.04 -0.70 7.51
CA VAL A 6 -7.83 0.56 6.80
C VAL A 6 -7.97 0.31 5.30
N PRO A 7 -8.82 1.06 4.57
CA PRO A 7 -8.86 0.98 3.11
C PRO A 7 -7.49 1.23 2.49
N TYR A 8 -7.11 0.45 1.48
CA TYR A 8 -5.77 0.51 0.90
C TYR A 8 -5.43 1.91 0.38
N ALA A 9 -6.35 2.53 -0.37
CA ALA A 9 -6.16 3.88 -0.91
C ALA A 9 -5.92 4.93 0.20
N LYS A 10 -6.56 4.78 1.36
CA LYS A 10 -6.39 5.69 2.50
C LYS A 10 -4.97 5.56 3.09
N ALA A 11 -4.55 4.33 3.38
CA ALA A 11 -3.20 4.09 3.87
C ALA A 11 -2.12 4.53 2.87
N TRP A 12 -2.36 4.31 1.58
CA TRP A 12 -1.46 4.75 0.52
C TRP A 12 -1.34 6.28 0.47
N SER A 13 -2.44 7.01 0.70
CA SER A 13 -2.39 8.47 0.81
C SER A 13 -1.56 8.94 2.01
N TRP A 14 -1.68 8.28 3.16
CA TRP A 14 -0.86 8.56 4.34
C TRP A 14 0.63 8.33 4.06
N GLN A 15 0.97 7.21 3.41
CA GLN A 15 2.36 6.92 3.03
C GLN A 15 2.94 8.04 2.14
N LYS A 16 2.18 8.53 1.16
CA LYS A 16 2.62 9.63 0.30
C LYS A 16 2.86 10.92 1.10
N THR A 17 1.92 11.28 1.97
CA THR A 17 2.07 12.45 2.84
C THR A 17 3.31 12.35 3.73
N ILE A 18 3.53 11.21 4.39
CA ILE A 18 4.69 10.99 5.26
C ILE A 18 6.01 11.09 4.46
N VAL A 19 6.05 10.53 3.25
CA VAL A 19 7.23 10.64 2.38
C VAL A 19 7.50 12.08 1.97
N ASP A 20 6.47 12.83 1.60
CA ASP A 20 6.62 14.24 1.19
C ASP A 20 7.04 15.13 2.36
N GLU A 21 6.47 14.91 3.56
CA GLU A 21 6.91 15.58 4.79
C GLU A 21 8.38 15.28 5.10
N ARG A 22 8.79 14.00 4.98
CA ARG A 22 10.17 13.57 5.21
C ARG A 22 11.14 14.24 4.24
N LYS A 23 10.79 14.35 2.96
CA LYS A 23 11.61 15.06 1.95
C LYS A 23 11.78 16.54 2.32
N ALA A 24 10.68 17.22 2.63
CA ALA A 24 10.72 18.64 2.99
C ALA A 24 11.54 18.91 4.25
N GLN A 25 11.56 17.98 5.19
CA GLN A 25 12.38 18.08 6.40
C GLN A 25 13.87 17.81 6.15
N ILE A 26 14.21 16.84 5.29
CA ILE A 26 15.59 16.60 4.86
C ILE A 26 16.16 17.86 4.20
N GLU A 27 15.37 18.55 3.38
CA GLU A 27 15.76 19.83 2.77
C GLU A 27 16.03 20.94 3.80
N ARG A 28 15.47 20.83 5.00
CA ARG A 28 15.68 21.77 6.12
C ARG A 28 16.77 21.33 7.11
N ASP A 29 17.44 20.20 6.87
CA ASP A 29 18.46 19.61 7.77
C ASP A 29 17.93 19.36 9.20
N GLU A 30 16.67 18.91 9.29
CA GLU A 30 16.04 18.52 10.56
C GLU A 30 16.33 17.02 10.84
N ASP A 31 16.79 16.69 12.04
CA ASP A 31 16.98 15.30 12.48
C ASP A 31 15.64 14.66 12.87
N LEU A 32 15.39 13.42 12.45
CA LEU A 32 14.08 12.79 12.52
C LEU A 32 14.12 11.32 12.90
N ALA A 33 13.15 10.96 13.74
CA ALA A 33 12.81 9.59 14.01
C ALA A 33 12.17 8.92 12.79
N ASP A 34 12.50 7.65 12.58
CA ASP A 34 11.86 6.83 11.56
C ASP A 34 10.38 6.60 11.87
N THR A 35 9.58 6.42 10.83
CA THR A 35 8.15 6.11 10.94
C THR A 35 7.89 4.68 10.49
N LEU A 36 7.25 3.89 11.36
CA LEU A 36 6.72 2.57 11.05
C LEU A 36 5.20 2.61 11.11
N ILE A 37 4.53 2.28 10.01
CA ILE A 37 3.08 2.13 9.97
C ILE A 37 2.79 0.63 10.18
N VAL A 38 1.83 0.29 11.03
CA VAL A 38 1.40 -1.11 11.21
C VAL A 38 -0.11 -1.15 11.11
N LEU A 39 -0.63 -1.86 10.11
CA LEU A 39 -2.07 -1.91 9.85
C LEU A 39 -2.49 -3.21 9.15
N GLN A 40 -3.79 -3.33 8.89
CA GLN A 40 -4.38 -4.39 8.09
C GLN A 40 -5.39 -3.79 7.12
N HIS A 41 -5.56 -4.40 5.95
CA HIS A 41 -6.50 -3.94 4.93
C HIS A 41 -7.74 -4.81 4.85
N GLN A 42 -8.81 -4.24 4.30
CA GLN A 42 -9.85 -5.05 3.64
C GLN A 42 -9.22 -5.86 2.49
N PRO A 43 -9.84 -6.97 2.05
CA PRO A 43 -9.36 -7.74 0.91
C PRO A 43 -9.08 -6.84 -0.30
N VAL A 44 -7.84 -6.89 -0.81
CA VAL A 44 -7.37 -6.03 -1.89
C VAL A 44 -6.22 -6.70 -2.63
N TYR A 45 -6.18 -6.50 -3.95
CA TYR A 45 -5.04 -6.87 -4.77
C TYR A 45 -4.24 -5.63 -5.16
N THR A 46 -2.92 -5.75 -5.14
CA THR A 46 -2.02 -4.68 -5.58
C THR A 46 -1.09 -5.19 -6.66
N LEU A 47 -0.92 -4.42 -7.72
CA LEU A 47 0.03 -4.67 -8.79
C LEU A 47 1.24 -3.78 -8.59
N GLY A 48 2.41 -4.39 -8.40
CA GLY A 48 3.69 -3.69 -8.48
C GLY A 48 4.12 -3.45 -9.92
N THR A 49 5.26 -2.79 -10.09
CA THR A 49 5.85 -2.43 -11.39
C THR A 49 6.18 -3.63 -12.27
N GLY A 50 6.43 -4.81 -11.68
CA GLY A 50 6.67 -6.06 -12.41
C GLY A 50 5.41 -6.79 -12.86
N SER A 51 4.21 -6.28 -12.55
CA SER A 51 2.95 -6.98 -12.84
C SER A 51 2.45 -6.70 -14.26
N SER A 52 2.08 -7.74 -14.98
CA SER A 52 1.28 -7.71 -16.21
C SER A 52 -0.15 -8.19 -15.95
N GLU A 53 -1.03 -8.09 -16.95
CA GLU A 53 -2.39 -8.65 -16.87
C GLU A 53 -2.38 -10.18 -16.80
N GLU A 54 -1.32 -10.84 -17.30
CA GLU A 54 -1.18 -12.30 -17.26
C GLU A 54 -1.01 -12.84 -15.82
N ASN A 55 -0.55 -11.98 -14.89
CA ASN A 55 -0.48 -12.34 -13.48
C ASN A 55 -1.86 -12.37 -12.81
N ILE A 56 -2.93 -11.93 -13.48
CA ILE A 56 -4.28 -11.86 -12.93
C ILE A 56 -5.11 -13.02 -13.50
N LEU A 57 -5.61 -13.88 -12.60
CA LEU A 57 -6.43 -15.05 -12.95
C LEU A 57 -7.93 -14.75 -13.02
N PHE A 58 -8.31 -13.48 -12.97
CA PHE A 58 -9.69 -12.98 -13.02
C PHE A 58 -9.80 -11.79 -13.99
N ASP A 59 -11.02 -11.50 -14.44
CA ASP A 59 -11.26 -10.32 -15.27
C ASP A 59 -11.03 -9.05 -14.44
N VAL A 60 -10.08 -8.20 -14.86
CA VAL A 60 -9.74 -6.93 -14.22
C VAL A 60 -10.96 -6.00 -14.14
N LYS A 61 -11.86 -6.05 -15.11
CA LYS A 61 -13.09 -5.24 -15.13
C LYS A 61 -14.15 -5.74 -14.15
N ASN A 62 -14.01 -6.98 -13.70
CA ASN A 62 -14.92 -7.63 -12.77
C ASN A 62 -14.12 -8.31 -11.64
N ALA A 63 -13.17 -7.58 -11.08
CA ALA A 63 -12.31 -8.08 -10.01
C ALA A 63 -13.14 -8.40 -8.75
N PRO A 64 -12.84 -9.50 -8.04
CA PRO A 64 -13.59 -9.88 -6.84
C PRO A 64 -13.36 -8.95 -5.65
N PHE A 65 -12.24 -8.22 -5.65
CA PHE A 65 -11.85 -7.23 -4.65
C PHE A 65 -11.24 -6.01 -5.33
N GLU A 66 -11.02 -4.94 -4.56
CA GLU A 66 -10.35 -3.74 -5.07
C GLU A 66 -8.97 -4.10 -5.64
N LEU A 67 -8.61 -3.41 -6.73
CA LEU A 67 -7.38 -3.65 -7.48
C LEU A 67 -6.67 -2.32 -7.67
N TYR A 68 -5.46 -2.19 -7.15
CA TYR A 68 -4.64 -0.99 -7.27
C TYR A 68 -3.32 -1.27 -7.96
N ARG A 69 -2.97 -0.46 -8.97
CA ARG A 69 -1.61 -0.42 -9.51
C ARG A 69 -0.78 0.59 -8.72
N THR A 70 0.41 0.18 -8.32
CA THR A 70 1.28 0.91 -7.40
C THR A 70 2.72 0.91 -7.93
N GLU A 71 3.55 1.80 -7.41
CA GLU A 71 4.94 1.97 -7.83
C GLU A 71 5.91 1.05 -7.08
N ARG A 72 5.41 0.17 -6.20
CA ARG A 72 6.27 -0.81 -5.50
C ARG A 72 6.88 -1.80 -6.49
N GLY A 73 8.05 -2.31 -6.15
CA GLY A 73 8.64 -3.45 -6.86
C GLY A 73 7.81 -4.73 -6.70
N GLY A 74 8.09 -5.70 -7.56
CA GLY A 74 7.46 -7.03 -7.55
C GLY A 74 6.18 -7.12 -8.38
N GLU A 75 5.62 -8.33 -8.40
CA GLU A 75 4.42 -8.69 -9.17
C GLU A 75 3.14 -8.40 -8.37
N VAL A 76 2.04 -9.09 -8.69
CA VAL A 76 0.76 -9.02 -7.98
C VAL A 76 0.87 -9.58 -6.56
N THR A 77 0.18 -8.99 -5.61
CA THR A 77 0.00 -9.58 -4.28
C THR A 77 -1.37 -9.25 -3.69
N TYR A 78 -1.79 -10.03 -2.71
CA TYR A 78 -3.04 -9.89 -1.98
C TYR A 78 -2.77 -9.39 -0.56
N HIS A 79 -3.65 -8.51 -0.06
CA HIS A 79 -3.71 -8.10 1.33
C HIS A 79 -5.12 -8.32 1.88
N GLY A 80 -5.23 -8.71 3.15
CA GLY A 80 -6.54 -8.85 3.78
C GLY A 80 -6.49 -9.01 5.29
N PRO A 81 -7.67 -9.18 5.93
CA PRO A 81 -7.76 -9.32 7.38
C PRO A 81 -6.94 -10.50 7.90
N GLY A 82 -6.21 -10.29 9.00
CA GLY A 82 -5.30 -11.27 9.60
C GLY A 82 -3.86 -11.21 9.08
N GLN A 83 -3.59 -10.43 8.01
CA GLN A 83 -2.25 -10.17 7.51
C GLN A 83 -1.74 -8.83 8.04
N VAL A 84 -0.64 -8.85 8.80
CA VAL A 84 0.02 -7.61 9.25
C VAL A 84 0.80 -7.01 8.09
N HIS A 85 0.51 -5.75 7.77
CA HIS A 85 1.23 -4.95 6.80
C HIS A 85 2.05 -3.87 7.53
N PHE A 86 3.28 -3.66 7.05
CA PHE A 86 4.21 -2.63 7.47
C PHE A 86 4.35 -1.57 6.38
#